data_AF-A0A1I2CDM4-F1
#
_entry.id   AF-A0A1I2CDM4-F1
#
_cell.length_a   1.000
_cell.length_b   1.000
_cell.length_c   1.000
_cell.angle_alpha   90.00
_cell.angle_beta   90.00
_cell.angle_gamma   90.00
#
_symmetry.space_group_name_H-M   'P 1'
#
loop_
_entity.id
_entity.type
_entity.pdbx_description
1 polymer ?
#
loop_
_entity_poly.entity_id
_entity_poly.type
_entity_poly.pdbx_seq_one_letter_code
_entity_poly.pdbx_strand_id
1 'polypeptide(L)'
;MADDNDDTKAMKIALLVTSAASAWLAQRILTALWKKVTGHEAPKDPVNNDSSVAAVVAFAAVGGATAALSRILAARGAKKFVGKAPDLSPPGA
;
A
#
# COMPACT_ATOMS: atom_id res chain seq x y z
N MET A 1 23.01 -26.14 -23.45
CA MET A 1 21.98 -25.52 -22.59
C MET A 1 22.41 -25.77 -21.15
N ALA A 2 23.02 -24.77 -20.52
CA ALA A 2 23.56 -24.87 -19.15
C ALA A 2 23.48 -23.52 -18.39
N ASP A 3 23.47 -22.38 -19.10
CA ASP A 3 23.40 -21.02 -18.53
C ASP A 3 22.11 -20.71 -17.76
N ASP A 4 20.94 -21.09 -18.28
CA ASP A 4 19.62 -20.62 -17.79
C ASP A 4 19.40 -20.81 -16.28
N ASN A 5 20.04 -21.84 -15.71
CA ASN A 5 19.86 -22.22 -14.31
C ASN A 5 20.71 -21.35 -13.38
N ASP A 6 21.89 -20.91 -13.80
CA ASP A 6 22.75 -20.00 -13.02
C ASP A 6 22.23 -18.56 -13.05
N ASP A 7 21.72 -18.09 -14.20
CA ASP A 7 20.96 -16.83 -14.27
C ASP A 7 19.71 -16.88 -13.37
N THR A 8 18.96 -17.99 -13.39
CA THR A 8 17.80 -18.18 -12.51
C THR A 8 18.19 -18.17 -11.02
N LYS A 9 19.34 -18.75 -10.66
CA LYS A 9 19.86 -18.73 -9.27
C LYS A 9 20.31 -17.32 -8.87
N ALA A 10 21.07 -16.63 -9.72
CA ALA A 10 21.50 -15.25 -9.48
C ALA A 10 20.29 -14.31 -9.35
N MET A 11 19.30 -14.43 -10.23
CA MET A 11 18.08 -13.63 -10.18
C MET A 11 17.23 -13.93 -8.92
N LYS A 12 17.12 -15.19 -8.50
CA LYS A 12 16.46 -15.55 -7.22
C LYS A 12 17.17 -14.93 -6.01
N ILE A 13 18.51 -14.98 -5.97
CA ILE A 13 19.29 -14.36 -4.90
C ILE A 13 19.11 -12.84 -4.93
N ALA A 14 19.17 -12.20 -6.10
CA ALA A 14 18.93 -10.76 -6.25
C ALA A 14 17.53 -10.36 -5.78
N LEU A 15 16.48 -11.13 -6.13
CA LEU A 15 15.11 -10.91 -5.63
C LEU A 15 15.02 -11.02 -4.10
N LEU A 16 15.67 -12.04 -3.51
CA LEU A 16 15.70 -12.23 -2.05
C LEU A 16 16.40 -11.06 -1.33
N VAL A 17 17.56 -10.62 -1.85
CA VAL A 17 18.27 -9.45 -1.29
C VAL A 17 17.45 -8.18 -1.46
N THR A 18 16.81 -7.98 -2.61
CA THR A 18 15.98 -6.79 -2.88
C THR A 18 14.73 -6.76 -2.02
N SER A 19 14.07 -7.91 -1.78
CA SER A 19 12.89 -7.98 -0.91
C SER A 19 13.26 -7.77 0.56
N ALA A 20 14.38 -8.34 1.03
CA ALA A 20 14.90 -8.11 2.38
C ALA A 20 15.31 -6.64 2.60
N ALA A 21 16.00 -6.03 1.62
CA ALA A 21 16.34 -4.60 1.65
C ALA A 21 15.07 -3.72 1.65
N SER A 22 14.05 -4.11 0.89
CA SER A 22 12.75 -3.41 0.86
C SER A 22 12.01 -3.52 2.20
N ALA A 23 12.05 -4.69 2.85
CA ALA A 23 11.48 -4.87 4.20
C ALA A 23 12.20 -4.00 5.24
N TRP A 24 13.53 -3.99 5.23
CA TRP A 24 14.34 -3.14 6.13
C TRP A 24 14.08 -1.65 5.89
N LEU A 25 14.00 -1.24 4.63
CA LEU A 25 13.70 0.15 4.25
C LEU A 25 12.27 0.54 4.65
N ALA A 26 11.29 -0.35 4.49
CA ALA A 26 9.92 -0.13 4.96
C ALA A 26 9.86 0.05 6.49
N GLN A 27 10.57 -0.78 7.26
CA GLN A 27 10.69 -0.61 8.72
C GLN A 27 11.34 0.74 9.09
N ARG A 28 12.38 1.17 8.36
CA ARG A 28 13.02 2.48 8.55
C ARG A 28 12.08 3.65 8.25
N ILE A 29 11.36 3.60 7.12
CA ILE A 29 10.38 4.63 6.73
C ILE A 29 9.25 4.70 7.76
N LEU A 30 8.71 3.55 8.16
CA LEU A 30 7.64 3.48 9.16
C LEU A 30 8.08 4.07 10.50
N THR A 31 9.27 3.70 10.99
CA THR A 31 9.83 4.24 12.25
C THR A 31 10.04 5.76 12.17
N ALA A 32 10.58 6.25 11.05
CA ALA A 32 10.81 7.68 10.84
C ALA A 32 9.50 8.48 10.73
N LEU A 33 8.51 7.94 10.03
CA LEU A 33 7.18 8.54 9.90
C LEU A 33 6.46 8.58 11.24
N TRP A 34 6.53 7.49 12.02
CA TRP A 34 5.94 7.44 13.37
C TRP A 34 6.56 8.48 14.30
N LYS A 35 7.90 8.51 14.39
CA LYS A 35 8.64 9.48 15.20
C LYS A 35 8.30 10.93 14.81
N LYS A 36 8.05 11.19 13.53
CA LYS A 36 7.65 12.50 13.01
C LYS A 36 6.20 12.89 13.36
N VAL A 37 5.29 11.92 13.48
CA VAL A 37 3.85 12.17 13.72
C VAL A 37 3.49 12.12 15.22
N THR A 38 4.06 11.20 15.99
CA THR A 38 3.74 11.00 17.43
C THR A 38 4.80 11.54 18.39
N GLY A 39 5.95 11.97 17.88
CA GLY A 39 7.07 12.51 18.68
C GLY A 39 7.86 11.46 19.49
N HIS A 40 7.39 10.22 19.55
CA HIS A 40 7.96 9.12 20.34
C HIS A 40 8.45 7.98 19.42
N GLU A 41 9.33 7.11 19.92
CA GLU A 41 9.78 5.96 19.12
C GLU A 41 8.62 5.00 18.82
N ALA A 42 8.61 4.46 17.60
CA ALA A 42 7.60 3.50 17.17
C ALA A 42 7.63 2.24 18.06
N PRO A 43 6.49 1.77 18.58
CA PRO A 43 6.42 0.51 19.33
C PRO A 43 7.01 -0.64 18.49
N LYS A 44 8.14 -1.20 18.92
CA LYS A 44 8.86 -2.25 18.18
C LYS A 44 8.25 -3.64 18.33
N ASP A 45 7.41 -3.84 19.33
CA ASP A 45 6.88 -5.15 19.70
C ASP A 45 5.36 -5.22 19.48
N PRO A 46 4.87 -6.03 18.52
CA PRO A 46 3.43 -6.21 18.30
C PRO A 46 2.75 -7.09 19.37
N VAL A 47 3.47 -7.51 20.42
CA VAL A 47 3.02 -8.48 21.45
C VAL A 47 3.02 -7.87 22.87
N ASN A 48 3.04 -6.54 23.00
CA ASN A 48 2.73 -5.88 24.28
C ASN A 48 1.26 -5.40 24.28
N ASN A 49 0.61 -5.29 25.44
CA ASN A 49 -0.86 -5.08 25.47
C ASN A 49 -1.29 -3.71 24.90
N ASP A 50 -0.49 -2.65 25.08
CA ASP A 50 -0.67 -1.34 24.42
C ASP A 50 -0.55 -1.42 22.89
N SER A 51 0.26 -2.36 22.39
CA SER A 51 0.48 -2.56 20.95
C SER A 51 -0.78 -2.99 20.22
N SER A 52 -1.79 -3.52 20.91
CA SER A 52 -3.07 -3.90 20.30
C SER A 52 -3.80 -2.68 19.71
N VAL A 53 -3.90 -1.57 20.44
CA VAL A 53 -4.54 -0.35 19.94
C VAL A 53 -3.72 0.26 18.80
N ALA A 54 -2.39 0.31 18.94
CA ALA A 54 -1.51 0.79 17.87
C ALA A 54 -1.60 -0.07 16.60
N ALA A 55 -1.68 -1.40 16.75
CA ALA A 55 -1.85 -2.34 15.64
C ALA A 55 -3.23 -2.21 14.97
N VAL A 56 -4.32 -2.07 15.75
CA VAL A 56 -5.66 -1.81 15.23
C VAL A 56 -5.70 -0.49 14.47
N VAL A 57 -5.10 0.58 15.00
CA VAL A 57 -5.01 1.88 14.33
C VAL A 57 -4.16 1.78 13.05
N ALA A 58 -3.05 1.04 13.06
CA ALA A 58 -2.23 0.82 11.87
C ALA A 58 -2.98 0.01 10.79
N PHE A 59 -3.65 -1.08 11.15
CA PHE A 59 -4.50 -1.85 10.23
C PHE A 59 -5.66 -1.03 9.69
N ALA A 60 -6.33 -0.24 10.54
CA ALA A 60 -7.42 0.65 10.13
C ALA A 60 -6.92 1.78 9.22
N ALA A 61 -5.73 2.34 9.49
CA ALA A 61 -5.10 3.36 8.63
C ALA A 61 -4.72 2.78 7.26
N VAL A 62 -4.10 1.60 7.20
CA VAL A 62 -3.72 0.94 5.94
C VAL A 62 -4.97 0.49 5.16
N GLY A 63 -5.91 -0.21 5.81
CA GLY A 63 -7.15 -0.68 5.19
C GLY A 63 -8.04 0.48 4.74
N GLY A 64 -8.18 1.51 5.58
CA GLY A 64 -8.92 2.73 5.28
C GLY A 64 -8.29 3.54 4.14
N ALA A 65 -6.97 3.71 4.12
CA ALA A 65 -6.26 4.34 3.02
C ALA A 65 -6.42 3.56 1.72
N THR A 66 -6.31 2.23 1.76
CA THR A 66 -6.51 1.35 0.59
C THR A 66 -7.95 1.47 0.06
N ALA A 67 -8.95 1.40 0.92
CA ALA A 67 -10.36 1.54 0.53
C ALA A 67 -10.66 2.95 -0.03
N ALA A 68 -10.09 4.01 0.57
CA ALA A 68 -10.20 5.37 0.08
C ALA A 68 -9.54 5.55 -1.30
N LEU A 69 -8.32 5.01 -1.50
CA LEU A 69 -7.62 5.01 -2.78
C LEU A 69 -8.43 4.28 -3.86
N SER A 70 -8.92 3.07 -3.56
CA SER A 70 -9.81 2.32 -4.45
C SER A 70 -11.06 3.12 -4.83
N ARG A 71 -11.69 3.80 -3.86
CA ARG A 71 -12.86 4.67 -4.11
C ARG A 71 -12.51 5.89 -4.97
N ILE A 72 -11.35 6.51 -4.77
CA ILE A 72 -10.87 7.65 -5.58
C ILE A 72 -10.57 7.21 -7.02
N LEU A 73 -9.91 6.06 -7.20
CA LEU A 73 -9.64 5.48 -8.52
C LEU A 73 -10.94 5.10 -9.23
N ALA A 74 -11.87 4.43 -8.54
CA ALA A 74 -13.19 4.10 -9.06
C ALA A 74 -13.99 5.35 -9.45
N ALA A 75 -13.99 6.41 -8.62
CA ALA A 75 -14.65 7.67 -8.93
C ALA A 75 -14.00 8.41 -10.12
N ARG A 76 -12.67 8.37 -10.25
CA ARG A 76 -11.95 8.91 -11.42
C ARG A 76 -12.26 8.12 -12.70
N GLY A 77 -12.35 6.79 -12.61
CA GLY A 77 -12.79 5.93 -13.70
C GLY A 77 -14.23 6.24 -14.11
N ALA A 78 -15.16 6.25 -13.15
CA ALA A 78 -16.57 6.57 -13.36
C ALA A 78 -16.76 7.94 -14.03
N LYS A 79 -16.00 8.98 -13.64
CA LYS A 79 -16.04 10.29 -14.32
C LYS A 79 -15.61 10.23 -15.79
N LYS A 80 -14.66 9.37 -16.17
CA LYS A 80 -14.29 9.16 -17.59
C LYS A 80 -15.38 8.46 -18.40
N PHE A 81 -16.18 7.58 -17.79
CA PHE A 81 -17.25 6.85 -18.49
C PHE A 81 -18.59 7.60 -18.48
N VAL A 82 -18.97 8.25 -17.38
CA VAL A 82 -20.20 9.06 -17.28
C VAL A 82 -20.18 10.25 -18.23
N GLY A 83 -19.03 10.87 -18.48
CA GLY A 83 -18.89 11.93 -19.50
C GLY A 83 -19.10 11.45 -20.96
N LYS A 84 -19.34 10.15 -21.19
CA LYS A 84 -19.65 9.55 -22.49
C LYS A 84 -21.13 9.13 -22.59
N ALA A 85 -21.91 9.24 -21.52
CA ALA A 85 -23.34 8.99 -21.55
C ALA A 85 -24.01 10.01 -22.51
N PRO A 86 -24.75 9.56 -23.54
CA PRO A 86 -25.59 10.46 -24.33
C PRO A 86 -26.59 11.12 -23.40
N ASP A 87 -26.89 12.41 -23.59
CA ASP A 87 -27.88 13.06 -22.75
C ASP A 87 -29.27 12.52 -23.13
N LEU A 88 -29.83 11.69 -22.25
CA LEU A 88 -31.23 11.27 -22.32
C LEU A 88 -32.13 12.39 -21.75
N SER A 89 -31.91 13.60 -22.25
CA SER A 89 -32.86 14.70 -22.15
C SER A 89 -34.06 14.30 -23.01
N PRO A 90 -35.26 14.08 -22.45
CA PRO A 90 -36.42 13.82 -23.28
C PRO A 90 -36.68 15.05 -24.16
N PRO A 91 -36.72 14.92 -25.50
CA PRO A 91 -37.04 16.04 -26.37
C PRO A 91 -38.48 16.46 -26.09
N GLY A 92 -38.65 17.74 -25.73
CA GLY A 92 -39.83 18.33 -25.10
C GLY A 92 -41.16 17.59 -25.21
N ALA A 93 -41.67 17.14 -24.05
CA ALA A 93 -43.04 16.67 -23.80
C ALA A 93 -43.44 17.04 -22.37
#